data_AF-A0A9D7ZHD9-F1
#
_entry.id   AF-A0A9D7ZHD9-F1
#
_cell.length_a   1.000
_cell.length_b   1.000
_cell.length_c   1.000
_cell.angle_alpha   90.00
_cell.angle_beta   90.00
_cell.angle_gamma   90.00
#
_symmetry.space_group_name_H-M   'P 1'
#
loop_
_entity.id
_entity.type
_entity.pdbx_description
1 polymer ?
#
loop_
_entity_poly.entity_id
_entity_poly.type
_entity_poly.pdbx_seq_one_letter_code
_entity_poly.pdbx_strand_id
1 'polypeptide(L)'
;MSPTYISRWLAREVDLLQFSAPTTCVYNPLIYARKPHEAYLKQHAKQGLDALFLGMNPGPWGMAQTGVPFGEVSLVRDFLGIDEAVNQPPSVHPKRPIDGFACTRSEVSGRRLWGWV
;
A
#
# COMPACT_ATOMS: atom_id res chain seq x y z
N MET A 1 16.78 12.11 5.99
CA MET A 1 16.35 10.75 6.39
C MET A 1 15.70 10.09 5.17
N SER A 2 16.00 8.84 4.84
CA SER A 2 15.47 8.24 3.60
C SER A 2 13.97 7.90 3.74
N PRO A 3 13.15 8.04 2.68
CA PRO A 3 11.74 7.65 2.72
C PRO A 3 11.52 6.19 3.17
N THR A 4 12.40 5.28 2.75
CA THR A 4 12.38 3.88 3.21
C THR A 4 12.58 3.75 4.71
N TYR A 5 13.50 4.52 5.29
CA TYR A 5 13.72 4.49 6.73
C TYR A 5 12.48 5.00 7.49
N ILE A 6 11.92 6.13 7.06
CA ILE A 6 10.71 6.72 7.67
C ILE A 6 9.56 5.72 7.62
N SER A 7 9.32 5.09 6.47
CA SER A 7 8.27 4.08 6.30
C SER A 7 8.49 2.85 7.19
N ARG A 8 9.72 2.33 7.27
CA ARG A 8 10.04 1.19 8.14
C ARG A 8 9.89 1.52 9.63
N TRP A 9 10.28 2.71 10.05
CA TRP A 9 10.10 3.17 11.41
C TRP A 9 8.60 3.25 11.74
N LEU A 10 7.83 3.98 10.94
CA LEU A 10 6.38 4.11 11.13
C LEU A 10 5.70 2.74 11.18
N ALA A 11 6.03 1.86 10.23
CA ALA A 11 5.48 0.52 10.15
C ALA A 11 5.66 -0.29 11.44
N ARG A 12 6.81 -0.13 12.13
CA ARG A 12 7.09 -0.79 13.41
C ARG A 12 6.30 -0.17 14.56
N GLU A 13 6.31 1.16 14.66
CA GLU A 13 5.63 1.87 15.76
C GLU A 13 4.13 1.60 15.76
N VAL A 14 3.49 1.63 14.57
CA VAL A 14 2.04 1.40 14.48
C VAL A 14 1.65 -0.06 14.68
N ASP A 15 2.56 -1.01 14.44
CA ASP A 15 2.32 -2.45 14.67
C ASP A 15 2.25 -2.80 16.15
N LEU A 16 2.80 -1.95 17.02
CA LEU A 16 2.74 -2.11 18.48
C LEU A 16 1.41 -1.66 19.07
N LEU A 17 0.58 -0.97 18.29
CA LEU A 17 -0.71 -0.46 18.76
C LEU A 17 -1.73 -1.59 18.90
N GLN A 18 -2.53 -1.50 19.96
CA GLN A 18 -3.64 -2.42 20.21
C GLN A 18 -4.96 -1.70 19.98
N PHE A 19 -5.89 -2.38 19.31
CA PHE A 19 -7.20 -1.86 19.00
C PHE A 19 -8.26 -2.74 19.65
N SER A 20 -9.25 -2.11 20.28
CA SER A 20 -10.39 -2.78 20.90
C SER A 20 -11.57 -2.88 19.94
N ALA A 21 -12.63 -3.55 20.38
CA ALA A 21 -13.90 -3.59 19.67
C ALA A 21 -14.38 -2.18 19.30
N PRO A 22 -14.98 -1.98 18.11
CA PRO A 22 -15.43 -3.00 17.15
C PRO A 22 -14.36 -3.47 16.15
N THR A 23 -13.09 -3.10 16.33
CA THR A 23 -12.02 -3.51 15.40
C THR A 23 -11.69 -4.99 15.57
N THR A 24 -11.80 -5.75 14.49
CA THR A 24 -11.55 -7.21 14.48
C THR A 24 -10.35 -7.62 13.64
N CYS A 25 -9.91 -6.78 12.70
CA CYS A 25 -8.78 -7.02 11.83
C CYS A 25 -8.05 -5.70 11.55
N VAL A 26 -6.72 -5.72 11.63
CA VAL A 26 -5.85 -4.57 11.35
C VAL A 26 -4.78 -5.01 10.37
N TYR A 27 -4.69 -4.32 9.23
CA TYR A 27 -3.72 -4.62 8.17
C TYR A 27 -2.68 -3.53 8.08
N ASN A 28 -1.41 -3.94 8.09
CA ASN A 28 -0.28 -3.05 7.91
C ASN A 28 0.45 -3.39 6.60
N PRO A 29 0.05 -2.82 5.44
CA PRO A 29 0.68 -3.12 4.16
C PRO A 29 2.15 -2.70 4.10
N LEU A 30 2.61 -1.80 4.99
CA LEU A 30 4.03 -1.44 5.08
C LEU A 30 4.90 -2.62 5.59
N ILE A 31 4.27 -3.65 6.18
CA ILE A 31 4.93 -4.90 6.56
C ILE A 31 4.74 -5.97 5.49
N TYR A 32 3.50 -6.39 5.21
CA TYR A 32 3.30 -7.56 4.34
C TYR A 32 3.50 -7.25 2.84
N ALA A 33 3.27 -6.01 2.40
CA ALA A 33 3.52 -5.52 1.04
C ALA A 33 4.77 -4.62 0.98
N ARG A 34 5.75 -4.87 1.86
CA ARG A 34 6.97 -4.03 1.97
C ARG A 34 7.76 -3.95 0.68
N LYS A 35 7.92 -5.06 -0.06
CA LYS A 35 8.72 -5.09 -1.29
C LYS A 35 8.21 -4.10 -2.35
N PRO A 36 6.95 -4.16 -2.80
CA PRO A 36 6.44 -3.17 -3.76
C PRO A 36 6.39 -1.76 -3.18
N HIS A 37 6.09 -1.59 -1.88
CA HIS A 37 6.12 -0.28 -1.25
C HIS A 37 7.51 0.37 -1.30
N GLU A 38 8.56 -0.38 -0.99
CA GLU A 38 9.93 0.12 -1.06
C GLU A 38 10.41 0.34 -2.50
N ALA A 39 9.94 -0.47 -3.46
CA ALA A 39 10.18 -0.23 -4.88
C ALA A 39 9.60 1.13 -5.29
N TYR A 40 8.35 1.41 -4.92
CA TYR A 40 7.69 2.70 -5.15
C TYR A 40 8.47 3.87 -4.54
N LEU A 41 8.87 3.77 -3.27
CA LEU A 41 9.64 4.83 -2.62
C LEU A 41 10.99 5.06 -3.31
N LYS A 42 11.72 4.01 -3.70
CA LYS A 42 13.01 4.13 -4.38
C LYS A 42 12.88 4.76 -5.76
N GLN A 43 11.82 4.43 -6.51
CA GLN A 43 11.61 4.93 -7.87
C GLN A 43 11.04 6.36 -7.90
N HIS A 44 10.13 6.70 -6.97
CA HIS A 44 9.31 7.91 -7.08
C HIS A 44 9.46 8.91 -5.93
N ALA A 45 9.96 8.52 -4.75
CA ALA A 45 10.12 9.47 -3.63
C ALA A 45 11.44 10.26 -3.75
N LYS A 46 11.43 11.27 -4.64
CA LYS A 46 12.56 12.15 -4.93
C LYS A 46 12.57 13.38 -4.01
N GLN A 47 13.74 14.00 -3.87
CA GLN A 47 13.87 15.30 -3.19
C GLN A 47 13.50 16.44 -4.15
N GLY A 48 13.10 17.60 -3.59
CA GLY A 48 12.76 18.79 -4.38
C GLY A 48 11.40 18.73 -5.07
N LEU A 49 10.45 17.97 -4.51
CA LEU A 49 9.06 17.98 -4.98
C LEU A 49 8.34 19.23 -4.51
N ASP A 50 7.64 19.91 -5.41
CA ASP A 50 6.85 21.12 -5.10
C ASP A 50 5.52 20.80 -4.40
N ALA A 51 5.04 19.56 -4.53
CA ALA A 51 3.77 19.12 -3.99
C ALA A 51 3.82 17.68 -3.45
N LEU A 52 3.04 17.43 -2.40
CA LEU A 52 2.79 16.10 -1.85
C LEU A 52 1.28 15.83 -1.87
N PHE A 53 0.87 14.83 -2.63
CA PHE A 53 -0.49 14.31 -2.55
C PHE A 53 -0.61 13.36 -1.36
N LEU A 54 -1.58 13.62 -0.48
CA LEU A 54 -1.76 12.87 0.76
C LEU A 54 -3.18 12.30 0.83
N GLY A 55 -3.29 10.97 0.80
CA GLY A 55 -4.53 10.25 1.09
C GLY A 55 -4.73 10.03 2.60
N MET A 56 -5.85 9.41 2.98
CA MET A 56 -6.16 9.11 4.39
C MET A 56 -5.51 7.79 4.85
N ASN A 57 -5.87 6.67 4.23
CA ASN A 57 -5.39 5.33 4.55
C ASN A 57 -5.62 4.37 3.37
N PRO A 58 -5.04 3.15 3.38
CA PRO A 58 -5.22 2.16 2.32
C PRO A 58 -6.69 1.78 2.06
N GLY A 59 -7.09 1.75 0.79
CA GLY A 59 -8.29 1.04 0.37
C GLY A 59 -8.02 -0.47 0.22
N PRO A 60 -9.08 -1.30 0.32
CA PRO A 60 -8.94 -2.76 0.40
C PRO A 60 -8.51 -3.42 -0.91
N TRP A 61 -8.66 -2.75 -2.06
CA TRP A 61 -8.36 -3.30 -3.39
C TRP A 61 -7.22 -2.57 -4.10
N GLY A 62 -6.64 -1.56 -3.48
CA GLY A 62 -5.48 -0.83 -3.98
C GLY A 62 -4.28 -1.04 -3.06
N MET A 63 -3.94 -0.05 -2.23
CA MET A 63 -2.73 -0.10 -1.39
C MET A 63 -2.68 -1.31 -0.44
N ALA A 64 -3.82 -1.82 0.03
CA ALA A 64 -3.82 -3.06 0.83
C ALA A 64 -3.37 -4.29 0.03
N GLN A 65 -3.52 -4.29 -1.30
CA GLN A 65 -3.05 -5.36 -2.17
C GLN A 65 -1.62 -5.11 -2.65
N THR A 66 -1.30 -3.87 -3.01
CA THR A 66 -0.07 -3.54 -3.76
C THR A 66 1.01 -2.88 -2.92
N GLY A 67 0.71 -2.35 -1.74
CA GLY A 67 1.63 -1.53 -0.96
C GLY A 67 1.88 -0.13 -1.53
N VAL A 68 1.29 0.23 -2.68
CA VAL A 68 1.46 1.55 -3.32
C VAL A 68 0.27 2.46 -2.98
N PRO A 69 0.48 3.74 -2.61
CA PRO A 69 -0.61 4.67 -2.35
C PRO A 69 -1.54 4.79 -3.57
N PHE A 70 -2.86 4.75 -3.34
CA PHE A 70 -3.85 4.71 -4.43
C PHE A 70 -3.58 3.57 -5.45
N GLY A 71 -2.93 2.49 -5.02
CA GLY A 71 -2.28 1.53 -5.90
C GLY A 71 -3.23 0.52 -6.51
N GLU A 72 -4.03 0.93 -7.48
CA GLU A 72 -4.80 0.02 -8.34
C GLU A 72 -3.87 -0.93 -9.09
N VAL A 73 -4.15 -2.23 -9.03
CA VAL A 73 -3.21 -3.29 -9.43
C VAL A 73 -2.66 -3.12 -10.85
N SER A 74 -3.53 -2.83 -11.82
CA SER A 74 -3.11 -2.72 -13.23
C SER A 74 -2.24 -1.50 -13.44
N LEU A 75 -2.58 -0.36 -12.84
CA LEU A 75 -1.75 0.84 -12.95
C LEU A 75 -0.43 0.73 -12.19
N VAL A 76 -0.40 0.05 -11.04
CA VAL A 76 0.87 -0.19 -10.34
C VAL A 76 1.81 -1.08 -11.16
N ARG A 77 1.28 -2.16 -11.75
CA ARG A 77 2.08 -3.08 -12.55
C ARG A 77 2.46 -2.47 -13.90
N ASP A 78 1.47 -2.01 -14.65
CA ASP A 78 1.62 -1.73 -16.08
C ASP A 78 2.07 -0.28 -16.34
N PHE A 79 1.72 0.67 -15.46
CA PHE A 79 2.14 2.08 -15.57
C PHE A 79 3.35 2.42 -14.68
N LEU A 80 3.34 2.03 -13.40
CA LEU A 80 4.48 2.29 -12.51
C LEU A 80 5.60 1.23 -12.64
N GLY A 81 5.35 0.10 -13.30
CA GLY A 81 6.36 -0.94 -13.50
C GLY A 81 6.74 -1.68 -12.21
N ILE A 82 5.84 -1.76 -11.23
CA ILE A 82 6.09 -2.42 -9.95
C ILE A 82 5.24 -3.69 -9.87
N ASP A 83 5.90 -4.85 -9.83
CA ASP A 83 5.30 -6.17 -9.61
C ASP A 83 6.22 -6.97 -8.71
N GLU A 84 5.91 -6.98 -7.42
CA GLU A 84 6.77 -7.55 -6.37
C GLU A 84 5.95 -8.42 -5.43
N ALA A 85 6.61 -9.38 -4.79
CA ALA A 85 5.92 -10.30 -3.89
C ALA A 85 5.25 -9.60 -2.71
N VAL A 86 4.00 -9.99 -2.45
CA VAL A 86 3.17 -9.53 -1.33
C VAL A 86 2.90 -10.72 -0.40
N ASN A 87 3.23 -10.56 0.88
CA ASN A 87 2.97 -11.56 1.90
C ASN A 87 1.56 -11.41 2.50
N GLN A 88 1.18 -12.32 3.37
CA GLN A 88 -0.10 -12.27 4.09
C GLN A 88 0.02 -11.52 5.43
N PRO A 89 -1.01 -10.78 5.86
CA PRO A 89 -1.10 -10.31 7.23
C PRO A 89 -1.40 -11.47 8.20
N PRO A 90 -1.13 -11.33 9.51
CA PRO A 90 -1.28 -12.42 10.48
C PRO A 90 -2.72 -12.95 10.65
N SER A 91 -3.71 -12.09 10.41
CA SER A 91 -5.13 -12.43 10.45
C SER A 91 -5.82 -11.79 9.26
N VAL A 92 -6.63 -12.56 8.53
CA VAL A 92 -7.33 -12.11 7.33
C VAL A 92 -8.83 -12.29 7.53
N HIS A 93 -9.60 -11.26 7.19
CA HIS A 93 -11.05 -11.31 7.21
C HIS A 93 -11.51 -11.92 5.88
N PRO A 94 -12.40 -12.93 5.86
CA PRO A 94 -12.78 -13.63 4.63
C PRO A 94 -13.31 -12.71 3.50
N LYS A 95 -13.98 -11.61 3.86
CA LYS A 95 -14.48 -10.60 2.89
C LYS A 95 -13.45 -9.57 2.43
N ARG A 96 -12.21 -9.63 2.92
CA ARG A 96 -11.10 -8.72 2.60
C ARG A 96 -9.79 -9.52 2.45
N PRO A 97 -9.73 -10.48 1.52
CA PRO A 97 -8.50 -11.23 1.26
C PRO A 97 -7.40 -10.32 0.73
N ILE A 98 -6.14 -10.72 0.93
CA ILE A 98 -4.96 -10.13 0.31
C ILE A 98 -4.47 -11.08 -0.78
N ASP A 99 -4.80 -10.77 -2.03
CA ASP A 99 -4.41 -11.55 -3.21
C ASP A 99 -3.17 -10.94 -3.91
N GLY A 100 -2.67 -9.81 -3.41
CA GLY A 100 -1.52 -9.10 -3.98
C GLY A 100 -1.80 -8.63 -5.41
N PHE A 101 -0.81 -8.77 -6.29
CA PHE A 101 -0.93 -8.43 -7.72
C PHE A 101 -1.82 -9.40 -8.52
N ALA A 102 -2.26 -10.51 -7.92
CA ALA A 102 -3.27 -11.40 -8.50
C ALA A 102 -4.71 -10.93 -8.19
N CYS A 103 -4.90 -9.86 -7.41
CA CYS A 103 -6.23 -9.34 -7.12
C CYS A 103 -6.93 -8.88 -8.41
N THR A 104 -8.12 -9.41 -8.68
CA THR A 104 -8.92 -9.09 -9.88
C THR A 104 -9.86 -7.91 -9.67
N ARG A 105 -9.92 -7.35 -8.47
CA ARG A 105 -10.76 -6.18 -8.15
C ARG A 105 -10.00 -4.90 -8.43
N SER A 106 -10.65 -3.97 -9.12
CA SER A 106 -10.10 -2.64 -9.37
C SER A 106 -10.50 -1.66 -8.26
N GLU A 107 -9.53 -0.92 -7.73
CA GLU A 107 -9.78 0.20 -6.83
C GLU A 107 -10.10 1.47 -7.63
N VAL A 108 -11.38 1.87 -7.63
CA VAL A 108 -11.86 3.01 -8.43
C VAL A 108 -11.14 4.32 -8.09
N SER A 109 -10.86 4.57 -6.81
CA SER A 109 -10.13 5.77 -6.37
C SER A 109 -8.71 5.81 -6.93
N GLY A 110 -8.00 4.68 -6.85
CA GLY A 110 -6.66 4.53 -7.42
C GLY A 110 -6.65 4.69 -8.94
N ARG A 111 -7.58 4.02 -9.62
CA ARG A 111 -7.75 4.13 -11.07
C ARG A 111 -7.97 5.56 -11.53
N ARG A 112 -8.80 6.33 -10.82
CA ARG A 112 -9.07 7.74 -11.16
C ARG A 112 -7.85 8.62 -10.96
N LEU A 113 -7.10 8.43 -9.87
CA LEU A 113 -5.93 9.25 -9.57
C LEU A 113 -4.77 8.97 -10.54
N TRP A 114 -4.39 7.70 -10.70
CA TRP A 114 -3.28 7.32 -11.57
C TRP A 114 -3.63 7.32 -13.06
N GLY A 115 -4.91 7.25 -13.41
CA GLY A 115 -5.38 7.41 -14.81
C GLY A 115 -5.77 8.84 -15.18
N TRP A 116 -5.50 9.82 -14.31
CA TRP A 116 -5.71 11.23 -14.62
C TRP A 116 -4.62 11.80 -15.54
N VAL A 117 -3.44 11.19 -15.52
CA VAL A 117 -2.26 11.59 -16.32
C VAL A 117 -2.35 11.14 -17.77
#